data_AF-A0A9C7PME4-F1
#
_entry.id   AF-A0A9C7PME4-F1
#
_cell.length_a   1.000
_cell.length_b   1.000
_cell.length_c   1.000
_cell.angle_alpha   90.00
_cell.angle_beta   90.00
_cell.angle_gamma   90.00
#
_symmetry.space_group_name_H-M   'P 1'
#
loop_
_entity.id
_entity.type
_entity.pdbx_description
1 polymer ?
#
loop_
_entity_poly.entity_id
_entity_poly.type
_entity_poly.pdbx_seq_one_letter_code
_entity_poly.pdbx_strand_id
1 'polypeptide(L)'
;MAAFDAPTCVIVKHANPCGVACADTLLDAYQMAYATDPTSAFGGIIAFNRELDANTAQKILDRQFVEVIIAPTQSKQAAEVLAAKTAYVSC
;
A
#
# COMPACT_ATOMS: atom_id res chain seq x y z
N MET A 1 6.04 -6.05 -16.39
CA MET A 1 5.80 -4.67 -16.84
C MET A 1 4.69 -4.12 -15.95
N ALA A 2 4.88 -2.99 -15.26
CA ALA A 2 3.80 -2.38 -14.48
C ALA A 2 2.78 -1.76 -15.45
N ALA A 3 1.48 -1.84 -15.15
CA ALA A 3 0.44 -1.27 -16.00
C ALA A 3 0.48 0.28 -16.05
N PHE A 4 1.22 0.91 -15.13
CA PHE A 4 1.35 2.34 -14.97
C PHE A 4 2.82 2.74 -14.75
N ASP A 5 3.23 3.84 -15.38
CA ASP A 5 4.57 4.43 -15.24
C ASP A 5 4.68 5.41 -14.07
N ALA A 6 3.59 6.03 -13.64
CA ALA A 6 3.57 6.84 -12.43
C ALA A 6 3.53 5.95 -11.16
N PRO A 7 3.95 6.44 -9.99
CA PRO A 7 3.68 5.79 -8.71
C PRO A 7 2.20 5.47 -8.55
N THR A 8 1.89 4.20 -8.23
CA THR A 8 0.52 3.67 -8.19
C THR A 8 0.31 2.82 -6.96
N CYS A 9 -0.87 2.96 -6.36
CA CYS A 9 -1.38 2.10 -5.30
C CYS A 9 -2.69 1.45 -5.74
N VAL A 10 -2.85 0.15 -5.47
CA VAL A 10 -4.10 -0.60 -5.60
C VAL A 10 -4.44 -1.24 -4.26
N ILE A 11 -5.70 -1.12 -3.83
CA ILE A 11 -6.24 -1.77 -2.64
C ILE A 11 -7.30 -2.77 -3.08
N VAL A 12 -7.15 -4.03 -2.67
CA VAL A 12 -8.01 -5.15 -3.05
C VAL A 12 -8.61 -5.80 -1.82
N LYS A 13 -9.90 -6.14 -1.87
CA LYS A 13 -10.60 -6.93 -0.85
C LYS A 13 -11.50 -7.95 -1.53
N HIS A 14 -11.47 -9.21 -1.08
CA HIS A 14 -12.25 -10.30 -1.69
C HIS A 14 -12.06 -10.40 -3.21
N ALA A 15 -10.82 -10.23 -3.68
CA ALA A 15 -10.42 -10.18 -5.09
C ALA A 15 -11.02 -9.03 -5.92
N ASN A 16 -11.71 -8.07 -5.29
CA ASN A 16 -12.26 -6.88 -5.95
C ASN A 16 -11.44 -5.64 -5.58
N PRO A 17 -11.04 -4.78 -6.56
CA PRO A 17 -10.40 -3.52 -6.25
C PRO A 17 -11.40 -2.59 -5.56
N CYS A 18 -11.05 -2.07 -4.39
CA CYS A 18 -11.83 -1.05 -3.68
C CYS A 18 -11.20 0.35 -3.76
N GLY A 19 -9.95 0.45 -4.22
CA GLY A 19 -9.29 1.72 -4.48
C GLY A 19 -8.10 1.57 -5.43
N VAL A 20 -7.94 2.52 -6.34
CA VAL A 20 -6.77 2.61 -7.23
C VAL A 20 -6.47 4.07 -7.50
N ALA A 21 -5.19 4.45 -7.42
CA ALA A 21 -4.77 5.79 -7.79
C ALA A 21 -3.31 5.82 -8.27
N CYS A 22 -3.04 6.75 -9.18
CA CYS A 22 -1.69 7.15 -9.58
C CYS A 22 -1.45 8.60 -9.14
N ALA A 23 -0.25 8.90 -8.67
CA ALA A 23 0.14 10.24 -8.24
C ALA A 23 1.66 10.45 -8.39
N ASP A 24 2.16 11.63 -8.03
CA ASP A 24 3.59 11.95 -8.09
C ASP A 24 4.41 11.21 -7.02
N THR A 25 3.77 10.77 -5.92
CA THR A 25 4.40 10.00 -4.85
C THR A 25 3.57 8.77 -4.46
N LEU A 26 4.22 7.75 -3.88
CA LEU A 26 3.50 6.58 -3.36
C LEU A 26 2.56 6.93 -2.21
N LEU A 27 2.93 7.89 -1.36
CA LEU A 27 2.08 8.35 -0.27
C LEU A 27 0.79 8.96 -0.80
N ASP A 28 0.88 9.83 -1.81
CA ASP A 28 -0.29 10.46 -2.42
C ASP A 28 -1.16 9.42 -3.14
N ALA A 29 -0.55 8.50 -3.87
CA ALA A 29 -1.25 7.39 -4.52
C ALA A 29 -1.98 6.52 -3.48
N TYR A 30 -1.35 6.18 -2.36
CA TYR A 30 -1.99 5.45 -1.27
C TYR A 30 -3.16 6.23 -0.67
N GLN A 31 -2.97 7.52 -0.37
CA GLN A 31 -4.01 8.35 0.24
C GLN A 31 -5.24 8.46 -0.65
N MET A 32 -5.04 8.67 -1.97
CA MET A 32 -6.12 8.73 -2.95
C MET A 32 -6.83 7.38 -3.11
N ALA A 33 -6.09 6.27 -3.20
CA ALA A 33 -6.68 4.94 -3.28
C ALA A 33 -7.50 4.61 -2.02
N TYR A 34 -6.95 4.88 -0.83
CA TYR A 34 -7.63 4.68 0.44
C TYR A 34 -8.90 5.53 0.57
N ALA A 35 -8.89 6.77 0.07
CA ALA A 35 -10.06 7.66 0.12
C ALA A 35 -11.24 7.19 -0.74
N THR A 36 -11.03 6.24 -1.65
CA THR A 36 -12.10 5.71 -2.51
C THR A 36 -13.12 4.90 -1.70
N ASP A 37 -12.65 4.00 -0.84
CA ASP A 37 -13.48 3.22 0.07
C ASP A 37 -12.69 2.79 1.32
N PRO A 38 -12.61 3.68 2.34
CA PRO A 38 -11.91 3.39 3.59
C PRO A 38 -12.46 2.18 4.36
N THR A 39 -13.76 1.89 4.20
CA THR A 39 -14.42 0.79 4.89
C THR A 39 -13.99 -0.54 4.31
N SER A 40 -14.01 -0.71 2.98
CA SER A 40 -13.57 -1.95 2.33
C SER A 40 -12.05 -2.15 2.37
N ALA A 41 -11.27 -1.09 2.52
CA ALA A 41 -9.80 -1.16 2.58
C ALA A 41 -9.28 -1.90 3.84
N PHE A 42 -10.07 -1.96 4.91
CA PHE A 42 -9.66 -2.59 6.16
C PHE A 42 -9.46 -4.11 6.02
N GLY A 43 -8.26 -4.58 6.38
CA GLY A 43 -7.84 -5.97 6.21
C GLY A 43 -7.76 -6.40 4.75
N GLY A 44 -7.53 -5.46 3.83
CA GLY A 44 -7.30 -5.75 2.42
C GLY A 44 -5.85 -6.14 2.10
N ILE A 45 -5.58 -6.25 0.81
CA ILE A 45 -4.24 -6.33 0.21
C ILE A 45 -3.92 -4.98 -0.42
N ILE A 46 -2.74 -4.44 -0.15
CA ILE A 46 -2.25 -3.19 -0.74
C ILE A 46 -1.06 -3.51 -1.64
N ALA A 47 -1.13 -3.08 -2.90
CA ALA A 47 -0.06 -3.30 -3.87
C ALA A 47 0.47 -1.97 -4.41
N PHE A 48 1.79 -1.86 -4.49
CA PHE A 48 2.53 -0.74 -5.06
C PHE A 48 3.34 -1.18 -6.27
N ASN A 49 3.59 -0.26 -7.20
CA ASN A 49 4.44 -0.51 -8.37
C ASN A 49 5.86 0.05 -8.24
N ARG A 50 6.23 0.62 -7.07
CA ARG A 50 7.54 1.18 -6.74
C ARG A 50 7.98 0.73 -5.35
N GLU A 51 9.25 0.96 -5.02
CA GLU A 51 9.81 0.66 -3.71
C GLU A 51 8.99 1.31 -2.57
N LEU A 52 8.62 0.52 -1.56
CA LEU A 52 7.90 1.03 -0.41
C LEU A 52 8.83 1.80 0.56
N ASP A 53 8.49 3.06 0.81
CA ASP A 53 9.18 3.92 1.77
C ASP A 53 8.54 3.87 3.17
N ALA A 54 9.30 4.30 4.18
CA ALA A 54 8.88 4.24 5.58
C ALA A 54 7.70 5.16 5.92
N ASN A 55 7.57 6.31 5.26
CA ASN A 55 6.48 7.24 5.51
C ASN A 55 5.15 6.66 5.01
N THR A 56 5.17 6.10 3.79
CA THR A 56 4.02 5.39 3.23
C THR A 56 3.66 4.18 4.09
N ALA A 57 4.65 3.36 4.48
CA ALA A 57 4.44 2.21 5.37
C ALA A 57 3.80 2.63 6.71
N GLN A 58 4.33 3.66 7.37
CA GLN A 58 3.79 4.16 8.64
C GLN A 58 2.34 4.63 8.46
N LYS A 59 2.05 5.36 7.38
CA LYS A 59 0.71 5.87 7.11
C LYS A 59 -0.32 4.75 6.90
N ILE A 60 0.08 3.61 6.35
CA ILE A 60 -0.77 2.42 6.23
C ILE A 60 -1.12 1.89 7.62
N LEU A 61 -0.09 1.66 8.46
CA LEU A 61 -0.26 1.07 9.79
C LEU A 61 -1.08 1.95 10.75
N ASP A 62 -0.97 3.27 10.59
CA ASP A 62 -1.73 4.27 11.37
C ASP A 62 -3.23 4.26 11.02
N ARG A 63 -3.58 3.99 9.76
CA ARG A 63 -4.95 4.11 9.27
C ARG A 63 -5.74 2.81 9.36
N GLN A 64 -5.09 1.67 9.14
CA GLN A 64 -5.81 0.42 9.06
C GLN A 64 -4.96 -0.80 9.41
N PHE A 65 -5.66 -1.87 9.76
CA PHE A 65 -5.11 -3.21 9.63
C PHE A 65 -5.07 -3.57 8.14
N VAL A 66 -3.99 -4.23 7.72
CA VAL A 66 -3.79 -4.74 6.36
C VAL A 66 -3.25 -6.17 6.48
N GLU A 67 -3.75 -7.08 5.66
CA GLU A 67 -3.28 -8.48 5.70
C GLU A 67 -1.97 -8.64 4.95
N VAL A 68 -1.89 -8.05 3.75
CA VAL A 68 -0.74 -8.17 2.85
C VAL A 68 -0.37 -6.81 2.26
N ILE A 69 0.94 -6.52 2.25
CA ILE A 69 1.52 -5.42 1.46
C ILE A 69 2.43 -6.03 0.40
N ILE A 70 2.26 -5.59 -0.85
CA ILE A 70 3.05 -6.02 -2.00
C ILE A 70 3.74 -4.80 -2.59
N ALA A 71 5.05 -4.88 -2.78
CA ALA A 71 5.84 -3.87 -3.49
C ALA A 71 7.02 -4.55 -4.19
N PRO A 72 7.62 -4.00 -5.26
CA PRO A 72 8.80 -4.61 -5.90
C PRO A 72 10.03 -4.71 -4.98
N THR A 73 10.18 -3.74 -4.09
CA THR A 73 11.18 -3.70 -3.02
C THR A 73 10.63 -2.89 -1.85
N GLN A 74 11.30 -2.94 -0.71
CA GLN A 74 11.05 -2.03 0.42
C GLN A 74 12.37 -1.45 0.91
N SER A 75 12.33 -0.18 1.33
CA SER A 75 13.45 0.44 2.02
C SER A 75 13.71 -0.25 3.38
N LYS A 76 14.95 -0.13 3.89
CA LYS A 76 15.30 -0.69 5.22
C LYS A 76 14.42 -0.11 6.33
N GLN A 77 14.16 1.19 6.25
CA GLN A 77 13.32 1.90 7.21
C GLN A 77 11.86 1.46 7.10
N ALA A 78 11.34 1.15 5.91
CA ALA A 78 10.01 0.56 5.76
C ALA A 78 9.95 -0.83 6.41
N ALA A 79 10.98 -1.67 6.22
CA ALA A 79 11.04 -2.99 6.85
C ALA A 79 11.02 -2.88 8.39
N GLU A 80 11.73 -1.92 8.97
CA GLU A 80 11.70 -1.64 10.42
C GLU A 80 10.30 -1.24 10.91
N VAL A 81 9.62 -0.35 10.17
CA VAL A 81 8.24 0.07 10.48
C VAL A 81 7.27 -1.11 10.42
N LEU A 82 7.39 -1.94 9.37
CA LEU A 82 6.48 -3.07 9.14
C LEU A 82 6.74 -4.23 10.10
N ALA A 83 7.97 -4.41 10.59
CA ALA A 83 8.30 -5.42 11.60
C ALA A 83 7.54 -5.24 12.92
N ALA A 84 7.02 -4.05 13.20
CA ALA A 84 6.21 -3.77 14.39
C ALA A 84 4.79 -4.36 14.34
N LYS A 85 4.32 -4.90 13.19
CA LYS A 85 2.93 -5.38 13.03
C LYS A 85 2.85 -6.66 12.19
N THR A 86 1.78 -7.42 12.38
CA THR A 86 1.52 -8.70 11.70
C THR A 86 0.98 -8.49 10.28
N ALA A 87 1.65 -7.71 9.44
CA ALA A 87 1.34 -7.64 8.01
C ALA A 87 2.33 -8.54 7.25
N TYR A 88 1.85 -9.41 6.36
CA TYR A 88 2.74 -10.14 5.47
C TYR A 88 3.22 -9.20 4.37
N VAL A 89 4.53 -9.06 4.24
CA VAL A 89 5.13 -8.20 3.21
C VAL A 89 5.78 -9.09 2.15
N SER A 90 5.28 -8.99 0.93
CA SER A 90 5.91 -9.62 -0.24
C SER A 90 6.65 -8.54 -1.01
N CYS A 91 7.99 -8.62 -0.96
CA CYS A 91 8.90 -7.82 -1.77
C CYS A 91 9.62 -8.71 -2.78
#